data_AF-A0AAV2EGK6-F1
#
_entry.id   AF-A0AAV2EGK6-F1
#
_cell.length_a   1.000
_cell.length_b   1.000
_cell.length_c   1.000
_cell.angle_alpha   90.00
_cell.angle_beta   90.00
_cell.angle_gamma   90.00
#
_symmetry.space_group_name_H-M   'P 1'
#
loop_
_entity.id
_entity.type
_entity.pdbx_description
1 polymer ?
#
loop_
_entity_poly.entity_id
_entity_poly.type
_entity_poly.pdbx_seq_one_letter_code
_entity_poly.pdbx_strand_id
1 'polypeptide(L)'
;MPSFIFFHRARRTFSNDELGLEILEIAIPAALALAADPIASLVDTAFIGHLGPVELAAVGIAIAVFNQVSKIAIFPIVSVTTSLVAEEDAIGPLSSEEQESVELLDASPTFNKETDDLLPKNGESQQNTPSSNAYWKKEGFQKRNIPSATSAMVVSCVLGLVQTMCLIFFAEPVLKRMGVHKDSPMLMPAQRYLVLRSLGAPAVLLTLAMQGVFRGIKDTRTPLFATVVGDVTNIILDPIFIFVFRWNVSGAAIAHVISQYVMSLLLLWKLVQQVDILPPTISDLQLGRFLKSGFLLLMRVIASTIVVTLAASLATANGPTAMAAFQVCLQIWLATSLLADGLAVAGQAIIASAFAKEDFDKTVDTSARVLQHGVVLGVALAIILYPGLYFGGILFTKDENVLQLIRLCVPFVALSQPFNVLAFVFDGVNFGASDFAFSAYSMIFVSFISIFCLFTLSASLGFIGIWVALTTFMTLRTLAGYLRIGAGVGPWRFLRTNAFT
;
A
#
# COMPACT_ATOMS: atom_id res chain seq x y z
N MET A 1 -4.48 -30.60 -15.72
CA MET A 1 -4.26 -29.97 -14.39
C MET A 1 -4.22 -28.45 -14.57
N PRO A 2 -4.89 -27.66 -13.71
CA PRO A 2 -4.98 -26.20 -13.86
C PRO A 2 -3.63 -25.46 -13.80
N SER A 3 -2.56 -26.13 -13.35
CA SER A 3 -1.18 -25.62 -13.35
C SER A 3 -0.61 -25.35 -14.76
N PHE A 4 -1.05 -26.07 -15.79
CA PHE A 4 -0.55 -25.88 -17.16
C PHE A 4 -1.04 -24.58 -17.82
N ILE A 5 -2.06 -23.93 -17.25
CA ILE A 5 -2.68 -22.72 -17.80
C ILE A 5 -1.67 -21.56 -17.91
N PHE A 6 -0.79 -21.43 -16.93
CA PHE A 6 0.19 -20.34 -16.88
C PHE A 6 1.29 -20.45 -17.94
N PHE A 7 1.65 -21.67 -18.34
CA PHE A 7 2.75 -21.93 -19.26
C PHE A 7 2.31 -22.28 -20.68
N HIS A 8 1.07 -22.76 -20.89
CA HIS A 8 0.55 -23.10 -22.22
C HIS A 8 0.45 -21.89 -23.16
N ARG A 9 0.40 -20.66 -22.63
CA ARG A 9 0.34 -19.40 -23.41
C ARG A 9 1.62 -18.55 -23.35
N ALA A 10 2.76 -19.11 -22.94
CA ALA A 10 4.04 -18.37 -22.80
C ALA A 10 4.53 -17.72 -24.11
N ARG A 11 4.13 -18.22 -25.28
CA ARG A 11 4.49 -17.60 -26.57
C ARG A 11 3.87 -16.20 -26.77
N ARG A 12 2.85 -15.84 -25.98
CA ARG A 12 2.17 -14.53 -26.03
C ARG A 12 2.71 -13.50 -25.03
N THR A 13 3.72 -13.81 -24.22
CA THR A 13 4.27 -12.87 -23.23
C THR A 13 4.79 -11.56 -23.84
N PHE A 14 5.31 -11.61 -25.07
CA PHE A 14 5.78 -10.44 -25.83
C PHE A 14 4.87 -10.09 -27.01
N SER A 15 3.64 -10.60 -27.03
CA SER A 15 2.66 -10.24 -28.05
C SER A 15 2.19 -8.81 -27.79
N ASN A 16 2.34 -7.91 -28.76
CA ASN A 16 1.78 -6.55 -28.71
C ASN A 16 0.28 -6.58 -29.05
N ASP A 17 -0.47 -7.38 -28.30
CA ASP A 17 -1.92 -7.45 -28.42
C ASP A 17 -2.60 -6.52 -27.40
N GLU A 18 -3.87 -6.26 -27.64
CA GLU A 18 -4.68 -5.27 -26.93
C GLU A 18 -4.62 -5.45 -25.40
N LEU A 19 -4.64 -6.69 -24.92
CA LEU A 19 -4.60 -6.99 -23.48
C LEU A 19 -3.19 -6.72 -22.88
N GLY A 20 -2.11 -6.98 -23.61
CA GLY A 20 -0.75 -6.66 -23.14
C GLY A 20 -0.54 -5.15 -23.00
N LEU A 21 -1.05 -4.38 -23.96
CA LEU A 21 -1.04 -2.91 -23.92
C LEU A 21 -1.94 -2.38 -22.78
N GLU A 22 -3.15 -2.91 -22.62
CA GLU A 22 -4.06 -2.57 -21.51
C GLU A 22 -3.39 -2.76 -20.14
N ILE A 23 -2.66 -3.87 -19.94
CA ILE A 23 -1.89 -4.11 -18.71
C ILE A 23 -0.81 -3.05 -18.52
N LEU A 24 0.01 -2.76 -19.54
CA LEU A 24 1.14 -1.84 -19.44
C LEU A 24 0.69 -0.39 -19.22
N GLU A 25 -0.41 0.04 -19.86
CA GLU A 25 -1.00 1.37 -19.71
C GLU A 25 -1.44 1.65 -18.26
N ILE A 26 -1.87 0.62 -17.52
CA ILE A 26 -2.23 0.74 -16.11
C ILE A 26 -0.99 0.54 -15.22
N ALA A 27 -0.16 -0.46 -15.52
CA ALA A 27 0.93 -0.89 -14.66
C ALA A 27 2.07 0.14 -14.59
N ILE A 28 2.47 0.76 -15.71
CA ILE A 28 3.61 1.67 -15.74
C ILE A 28 3.36 2.93 -14.90
N PRO A 29 2.23 3.67 -15.07
CA PRO A 29 1.94 4.83 -14.24
C PRO A 29 1.80 4.48 -12.75
N ALA A 30 1.16 3.34 -12.45
CA ALA A 30 1.01 2.87 -11.07
C ALA A 30 2.37 2.55 -10.43
N ALA A 31 3.25 1.85 -11.14
CA ALA A 31 4.59 1.51 -10.67
C ALA A 31 5.44 2.76 -10.43
N LEU A 32 5.40 3.74 -11.34
CA LEU A 32 6.13 5.01 -11.18
C LEU A 32 5.62 5.81 -9.97
N ALA A 33 4.30 5.87 -9.77
CA ALA A 33 3.70 6.54 -8.62
C ALA A 33 4.09 5.87 -7.30
N LEU A 34 4.09 4.53 -7.25
CA LEU A 34 4.41 3.75 -6.05
C LEU A 34 5.91 3.69 -5.75
N ALA A 35 6.77 3.94 -6.74
CA ALA A 35 8.21 3.92 -6.60
C ALA A 35 8.82 5.27 -6.19
N ALA A 36 8.06 6.37 -6.23
CA ALA A 36 8.55 7.70 -5.86
C ALA A 36 9.09 7.76 -4.43
N ASP A 37 8.26 7.48 -3.42
CA ASP A 37 8.63 7.57 -2.00
C ASP A 37 9.79 6.61 -1.64
N PRO A 38 9.78 5.33 -2.08
CA PRO A 38 10.89 4.42 -1.78
C PRO A 38 12.21 4.86 -2.39
N ILE A 39 12.19 5.42 -3.61
CA ILE A 39 13.39 5.96 -4.26
C ILE A 39 13.92 7.16 -3.47
N ALA A 40 13.04 8.08 -3.06
CA ALA A 40 13.43 9.20 -2.20
C ALA A 40 14.04 8.70 -0.88
N SER A 41 13.41 7.72 -0.24
CA SER A 41 13.90 7.13 1.01
C SER A 41 15.26 6.41 0.89
N LEU A 42 15.63 5.93 -0.31
CA LEU A 42 16.98 5.41 -0.57
C LEU A 42 18.04 6.51 -0.51
N VAL A 43 17.71 7.72 -0.97
CA VAL A 43 18.61 8.89 -0.90
C VAL A 43 18.83 9.30 0.56
N ASP A 44 17.76 9.35 1.36
CA ASP A 44 17.86 9.63 2.81
C ASP A 44 18.75 8.59 3.51
N THR A 45 18.55 7.31 3.20
CA THR A 45 19.35 6.21 3.74
C THR A 45 20.82 6.36 3.36
N ALA A 46 21.11 6.82 2.14
CA ALA A 46 22.48 7.09 1.70
C ALA A 46 23.13 8.25 2.46
N PHE A 47 22.39 9.33 2.73
CA PHE A 47 22.91 10.43 3.55
C PHE A 47 23.20 10.01 4.98
N ILE A 48 22.30 9.24 5.61
CA ILE A 48 22.49 8.73 6.96
C ILE A 48 23.67 7.75 7.01
N GLY A 49 23.82 6.88 6.02
CA GLY A 49 24.89 5.89 5.99
C GLY A 49 26.31 6.46 5.85
N HIS A 50 26.42 7.72 5.43
CA HIS A 50 27.68 8.48 5.44
C HIS A 50 28.07 9.03 6.83
N LEU A 51 27.15 9.04 7.81
CA LEU A 51 27.49 9.40 9.19
C LEU A 51 28.29 8.28 9.87
N GLY A 52 27.91 7.03 9.63
CA GLY A 52 28.55 5.87 10.22
C GLY A 52 27.63 4.64 10.30
N PRO A 53 28.21 3.46 10.59
CA PRO A 53 27.46 2.22 10.73
C PRO A 53 26.50 2.24 11.93
N VAL A 54 26.86 2.91 13.02
CA VAL A 54 26.03 2.96 14.24
C VAL A 54 24.76 3.78 13.98
N GLU A 55 24.91 4.94 13.34
CA GLU A 55 23.83 5.85 12.97
C GLU A 55 22.86 5.18 12.00
N LEU A 56 23.38 4.53 10.95
CA LEU A 56 22.57 3.82 9.97
C LEU A 56 21.79 2.65 10.58
N ALA A 57 22.43 1.87 11.44
CA ALA A 57 21.78 0.78 12.16
C ALA A 57 20.69 1.28 13.12
N ALA A 58 20.99 2.35 13.85
CA ALA A 58 20.08 2.97 14.79
C ALA A 58 18.83 3.54 14.10
N VAL A 59 19.00 4.17 12.94
CA VAL A 59 17.88 4.62 12.12
C VAL A 59 17.08 3.44 11.58
N GLY A 60 17.74 2.40 11.08
CA GLY A 60 17.06 1.23 10.54
C GLY A 60 16.13 0.55 11.56
N ILE A 61 16.61 0.33 12.79
CA ILE A 61 15.78 -0.29 13.83
C ILE A 61 14.64 0.65 14.29
N ALA A 62 14.89 1.96 14.35
CA ALA A 62 13.85 2.93 14.68
C ALA A 62 12.77 3.02 13.59
N ILE A 63 13.15 2.96 12.30
CA ILE A 63 12.22 2.90 11.18
C ILE A 63 11.38 1.61 11.24
N ALA A 64 11.99 0.46 11.55
CA ALA A 64 11.25 -0.80 11.70
C ALA A 64 10.16 -0.70 12.78
N VAL A 65 10.48 -0.12 13.95
CA VAL A 65 9.52 0.13 15.03
C VAL A 65 8.43 1.10 14.58
N PHE A 66 8.81 2.25 14.02
CA PHE A 66 7.86 3.26 13.56
C PHE A 66 6.89 2.68 12.53
N ASN A 67 7.39 1.93 11.55
CA ASN A 67 6.58 1.30 10.51
C ASN A 67 5.63 0.24 11.07
N GLN A 68 6.10 -0.57 12.02
CA GLN A 68 5.26 -1.61 12.63
C GLN A 68 4.09 -1.00 13.42
N VAL A 69 4.32 0.09 14.17
CA VAL A 69 3.25 0.79 14.88
C VAL A 69 2.33 1.52 13.89
N SER A 70 2.90 2.21 12.90
CA SER A 70 2.13 2.97 11.91
C SER A 70 1.18 2.08 11.11
N LYS A 71 1.62 0.90 10.67
CA LYS A 71 0.80 0.02 9.81
C LYS A 71 -0.50 -0.45 10.45
N ILE A 72 -0.55 -0.52 11.79
CA ILE A 72 -1.77 -0.84 12.54
C ILE A 72 -2.82 0.27 12.36
N ALA A 73 -2.40 1.53 12.31
CA ALA A 73 -3.27 2.69 12.14
C ALA A 73 -3.56 3.01 10.67
N ILE A 74 -2.56 2.87 9.79
CA ILE A 74 -2.66 3.23 8.37
C ILE A 74 -3.75 2.45 7.64
N PHE A 75 -3.81 1.13 7.85
CA PHE A 75 -4.66 0.27 7.06
C PHE A 75 -6.17 0.57 7.24
N PRO A 76 -6.70 0.68 8.47
CA PRO A 76 -8.08 1.10 8.69
C PRO A 76 -8.38 2.49 8.10
N ILE A 77 -7.48 3.46 8.29
CA ILE A 77 -7.67 4.83 7.81
C ILE A 77 -7.85 4.86 6.30
N VAL A 78 -6.91 4.29 5.55
CA VAL A 78 -6.92 4.35 4.09
C VAL A 78 -8.12 3.59 3.51
N SER A 79 -8.37 2.38 4.02
CA SER A 79 -9.44 1.52 3.49
C SER A 79 -10.81 2.13 3.76
N VAL A 80 -11.07 2.62 4.98
CA VAL A 80 -12.38 3.19 5.36
C VAL A 80 -12.61 4.50 4.62
N THR A 81 -11.61 5.38 4.57
CA THR A 81 -11.77 6.69 3.93
C THR A 81 -12.02 6.56 2.44
N THR A 82 -11.26 5.73 1.73
CA THR A 82 -11.40 5.60 0.27
C THR A 82 -12.79 5.05 -0.11
N SER A 83 -13.29 4.06 0.64
CA SER A 83 -14.59 3.46 0.37
C SER A 83 -15.77 4.39 0.70
N LEU A 84 -15.75 5.05 1.86
CA LEU A 84 -16.83 5.98 2.25
C LEU A 84 -16.94 7.16 1.29
N VAL A 85 -15.80 7.73 0.92
CA VAL A 85 -15.77 8.87 -0.01
C VAL A 85 -16.22 8.45 -1.40
N ALA A 86 -15.84 7.25 -1.86
CA ALA A 86 -16.30 6.75 -3.15
C ALA A 86 -17.82 6.48 -3.18
N GLU A 87 -18.40 6.04 -2.06
CA GLU A 87 -19.85 5.84 -1.91
C GLU A 87 -20.60 7.18 -1.91
N GLU A 88 -20.14 8.17 -1.13
CA GLU A 88 -20.72 9.52 -1.07
C GLU A 88 -20.59 10.28 -2.40
N ASP A 89 -19.45 10.17 -3.08
CA ASP A 89 -19.23 10.80 -4.40
C ASP A 89 -20.10 10.16 -5.50
N ALA A 90 -20.39 8.86 -5.40
CA ALA A 90 -21.25 8.15 -6.35
C ALA A 90 -22.73 8.49 -6.20
N ILE A 91 -23.19 8.85 -5.00
CA ILE A 91 -24.59 9.23 -4.74
C ILE A 91 -24.90 10.63 -5.31
N GLY A 92 -23.87 11.47 -5.52
CA GLY A 92 -24.03 12.84 -6.02
C GLY A 92 -24.85 13.74 -5.07
N PRO A 93 -24.94 15.06 -5.34
CA PRO A 93 -25.90 15.89 -4.63
C PRO A 93 -27.30 15.46 -5.09
N LEU A 94 -27.97 14.63 -4.30
CA LEU A 94 -29.42 14.43 -4.42
C LEU A 94 -30.05 15.81 -4.58
N SER A 95 -30.69 16.04 -5.73
CA SER A 95 -31.54 17.20 -5.89
C SER A 95 -32.54 17.17 -4.74
N SER A 96 -32.67 18.31 -4.08
CA SER A 96 -33.60 18.55 -2.97
C SER A 96 -35.07 18.23 -3.31
N GLU A 97 -35.35 17.83 -4.56
CA GLU A 97 -36.66 17.46 -5.09
C GLU A 97 -37.03 15.98 -4.84
N GLU A 98 -36.07 15.05 -4.72
CA GLU A 98 -36.42 13.64 -4.46
C GLU A 98 -36.72 13.37 -2.98
N GLN A 99 -36.12 14.14 -2.05
CA GLN A 99 -36.41 14.04 -0.61
C GLN A 99 -37.83 14.53 -0.26
N GLU A 100 -38.35 15.57 -0.92
CA GLU A 100 -39.73 16.03 -0.72
C GLU A 100 -40.75 15.00 -1.24
N SER A 101 -40.44 14.25 -2.29
CA SER A 101 -41.34 13.23 -2.83
C SER A 101 -41.49 12.00 -1.92
N VAL A 102 -40.46 11.69 -1.12
CA VAL A 102 -40.47 10.56 -0.17
C VAL A 102 -41.10 10.97 1.16
N GLU A 103 -40.88 12.20 1.64
CA GLU A 103 -41.53 12.69 2.87
C GLU A 103 -43.04 12.96 2.72
N LEU A 104 -43.53 13.25 1.51
CA LEU A 104 -44.96 13.41 1.25
C LEU A 104 -45.72 12.07 1.13
N LEU A 105 -45.03 10.95 0.90
CA LEU A 105 -45.64 9.61 0.85
C LEU A 105 -45.86 9.00 2.25
N ASP A 106 -45.07 9.41 3.25
CA ASP A 106 -45.19 8.90 4.63
C ASP A 106 -46.14 9.71 5.52
N ALA A 107 -46.74 10.79 5.01
CA ALA A 107 -47.65 11.66 5.74
C ALA A 107 -49.11 11.59 5.25
N SER A 108 -49.75 10.41 5.34
CA SER A 108 -51.22 10.36 5.41
C SER A 108 -51.74 9.16 6.20
N PRO A 109 -52.70 9.34 7.13
CA PRO A 109 -53.23 8.24 7.93
C PRO A 109 -54.30 7.47 7.16
N THR A 110 -54.38 6.18 7.46
CA THR A 110 -55.29 5.16 6.95
C THR A 110 -56.77 5.59 6.90
N PHE A 111 -57.44 5.35 5.77
CA PHE A 111 -58.91 5.15 5.73
C PHE A 111 -59.35 4.18 4.62
N ASN A 112 -60.18 3.20 5.02
CA ASN A 112 -60.77 2.14 4.21
C ASN A 112 -61.84 2.66 3.21
N LYS A 113 -62.00 2.00 2.05
CA LYS A 113 -63.21 1.24 1.64
C LYS A 113 -63.24 0.84 0.16
N GLU A 114 -64.04 -0.20 -0.07
CA GLU A 114 -64.36 -0.97 -1.28
C GLU A 114 -64.96 -0.21 -2.48
N THR A 115 -64.90 -0.92 -3.62
CA THR A 115 -65.87 -1.05 -4.75
C THR A 115 -66.02 0.02 -5.85
N ASP A 116 -66.00 -0.54 -7.07
CA ASP A 116 -66.78 -0.26 -8.29
C ASP A 116 -66.49 0.94 -9.23
N ASP A 117 -66.26 0.53 -10.49
CA ASP A 117 -66.93 0.96 -11.72
C ASP A 117 -66.36 2.04 -12.69
N LEU A 118 -66.21 1.57 -13.94
CA LEU A 118 -66.58 2.18 -15.24
C LEU A 118 -65.71 3.26 -15.95
N LEU A 119 -64.88 2.79 -16.91
CA LEU A 119 -64.75 3.21 -18.35
C LEU A 119 -64.39 4.71 -18.70
N PRO A 120 -64.11 5.09 -19.97
CA PRO A 120 -62.74 5.19 -20.50
C PRO A 120 -62.42 6.51 -21.30
N LYS A 121 -61.23 6.53 -21.95
CA LYS A 121 -60.89 7.12 -23.28
C LYS A 121 -60.20 8.50 -23.44
N ASN A 122 -59.28 8.44 -24.42
CA ASN A 122 -58.71 9.47 -25.30
C ASN A 122 -57.64 10.38 -24.67
N GLY A 123 -56.45 10.58 -25.21
CA GLY A 123 -55.90 10.32 -26.54
C GLY A 123 -55.00 11.52 -26.86
N GLU A 124 -53.73 11.29 -27.20
CA GLU A 124 -52.95 12.02 -28.21
C GLU A 124 -51.45 11.77 -28.02
N SER A 125 -50.88 11.19 -29.07
CA SER A 125 -49.47 11.05 -29.34
C SER A 125 -48.92 12.38 -29.86
N GLN A 126 -47.93 12.96 -29.16
CA GLN A 126 -47.01 13.91 -29.77
C GLN A 126 -45.57 13.55 -29.41
N GLN A 127 -44.89 12.94 -30.40
CA GLN A 127 -43.44 13.02 -30.54
C GLN A 127 -43.07 14.49 -30.73
N ASN A 128 -42.24 15.04 -29.84
CA ASN A 128 -41.43 16.20 -30.15
C ASN A 128 -39.98 15.94 -29.71
N THR A 129 -39.13 16.02 -30.72
CA THR A 129 -37.68 15.92 -30.76
C THR A 129 -36.99 16.79 -29.69
N PRO A 130 -35.92 16.33 -29.03
CA PRO A 130 -35.12 17.21 -28.18
C PRO A 130 -34.28 18.12 -29.06
N SER A 131 -34.54 19.43 -28.97
CA SER A 131 -33.73 20.46 -29.61
C SER A 131 -32.35 20.51 -28.94
N SER A 132 -31.32 20.36 -29.78
CA SER A 132 -29.91 20.44 -29.40
C SER A 132 -29.53 21.87 -29.07
N ASN A 133 -29.63 22.25 -27.80
CA ASN A 133 -28.98 23.44 -27.25
C ASN A 133 -28.58 23.21 -25.77
N ALA A 134 -27.81 22.15 -25.52
CA ALA A 134 -27.01 22.01 -24.31
C ALA A 134 -25.59 22.56 -24.59
N TYR A 135 -25.50 23.88 -24.82
CA TYR A 135 -24.22 24.58 -24.89
C TYR A 135 -23.69 24.83 -23.48
N TRP A 136 -22.67 24.06 -23.10
CA TRP A 136 -21.62 24.36 -22.12
C TRP A 136 -22.01 25.23 -20.91
N LYS A 137 -22.71 24.64 -19.95
CA LYS A 137 -22.65 25.14 -18.58
C LYS A 137 -21.23 24.85 -18.09
N LYS A 138 -20.40 25.89 -17.95
CA LYS A 138 -19.18 25.82 -17.13
C LYS A 138 -19.62 25.26 -15.79
N GLU A 139 -19.21 24.03 -15.45
CA GLU A 139 -19.20 23.58 -14.07
C GLU A 139 -18.33 24.58 -13.30
N GLY A 140 -18.98 25.55 -12.66
CA GLY A 140 -18.35 26.23 -11.55
C GLY A 140 -17.98 25.14 -10.56
N PHE A 141 -16.76 25.20 -10.02
CA PHE A 141 -16.31 24.31 -8.94
C PHE A 141 -17.29 24.44 -7.77
N GLN A 142 -18.38 23.69 -7.79
CA GLN A 142 -19.18 23.39 -6.61
C GLN A 142 -18.31 22.44 -5.81
N LYS A 143 -17.95 22.87 -4.61
CA LYS A 143 -17.25 22.02 -3.67
C LYS A 143 -18.12 20.80 -3.40
N ARG A 144 -17.49 19.62 -3.37
CA ARG A 144 -18.19 18.37 -3.12
C ARG A 144 -18.51 18.28 -1.63
N ASN A 145 -19.73 17.92 -1.28
CA ASN A 145 -20.13 17.70 0.10
C ASN A 145 -19.82 16.25 0.47
N ILE A 146 -18.79 16.04 1.29
CA ILE A 146 -18.28 14.70 1.66
C ILE A 146 -18.07 14.68 3.19
N PRO A 147 -19.14 14.47 3.99
CA PRO A 147 -19.06 14.51 5.45
C PRO A 147 -18.06 13.50 6.03
N SER A 148 -17.92 12.33 5.39
CA SER A 148 -16.96 11.30 5.81
C SER A 148 -15.51 11.78 5.75
N ALA A 149 -15.18 12.73 4.88
CA ALA A 149 -13.82 13.26 4.73
C ALA A 149 -13.36 13.98 6.01
N THR A 150 -14.19 14.85 6.61
CA THR A 150 -13.84 15.55 7.85
C THR A 150 -13.66 14.56 9.00
N SER A 151 -14.59 13.61 9.15
CA SER A 151 -14.52 12.59 10.21
C SER A 151 -13.27 11.72 10.09
N ALA A 152 -12.92 11.29 8.86
CA ALA A 152 -11.70 10.54 8.60
C ALA A 152 -10.43 11.32 8.96
N MET A 153 -10.37 12.62 8.63
CA MET A 153 -9.24 13.49 8.97
C MET A 153 -9.10 13.68 10.49
N VAL A 154 -10.20 13.89 11.20
CA VAL A 154 -10.19 14.00 12.67
C VAL A 154 -9.71 12.71 13.32
N VAL A 155 -10.27 11.56 12.93
CA VAL A 155 -9.85 10.24 13.44
C VAL A 155 -8.35 10.00 13.19
N SER A 156 -7.87 10.34 12.00
CA SER A 156 -6.46 10.16 11.62
C SER A 156 -5.52 11.06 12.40
N CYS A 157 -5.92 12.30 12.68
CA CYS A 157 -5.16 13.22 13.53
C CYS A 157 -5.09 12.69 14.97
N VAL A 158 -6.22 12.24 15.55
CA VAL A 158 -6.26 11.67 16.91
C VAL A 158 -5.41 10.41 17.00
N LEU A 159 -5.56 9.47 16.07
CA LEU A 159 -4.73 8.25 16.03
C LEU A 159 -3.25 8.58 15.87
N GLY A 160 -2.92 9.61 15.09
CA GLY A 160 -1.55 10.06 14.90
C GLY A 160 -0.95 10.64 16.17
N LEU A 161 -1.70 11.46 16.91
CA LEU A 161 -1.29 11.98 18.22
C LEU A 161 -1.11 10.86 19.24
N VAL A 162 -2.04 9.89 19.28
CA VAL A 162 -1.92 8.71 20.15
C VAL A 162 -0.67 7.91 19.79
N GLN A 163 -0.41 7.69 18.50
CA GLN A 163 0.80 7.01 18.03
C GLN A 163 2.07 7.78 18.44
N THR A 164 2.11 9.10 18.28
CA THR A 164 3.22 9.94 18.72
C THR A 164 3.46 9.78 20.21
N MET A 165 2.43 9.93 21.05
CA MET A 165 2.55 9.78 22.50
C MET A 165 3.06 8.39 22.87
N CYS A 166 2.48 7.33 22.31
CA CYS A 166 2.92 5.95 22.55
C CYS A 166 4.39 5.75 22.17
N LEU A 167 4.82 6.23 21.00
CA LEU A 167 6.22 6.07 20.57
C LEU A 167 7.18 6.89 21.43
N ILE A 168 6.81 8.09 21.89
CA ILE A 168 7.65 8.91 22.78
C ILE A 168 7.82 8.22 24.13
N PHE A 169 6.73 7.78 24.77
CA PHE A 169 6.79 7.18 26.10
C PHE A 169 7.39 5.77 26.10
N PHE A 170 7.17 4.99 25.04
CA PHE A 170 7.62 3.60 24.96
C PHE A 170 8.83 3.36 24.03
N ALA A 171 9.48 4.42 23.52
CA ALA A 171 10.63 4.30 22.61
C ALA A 171 11.71 3.34 23.13
N GLU A 172 12.23 3.60 24.34
CA GLU A 172 13.32 2.82 24.91
C GLU A 172 12.91 1.36 25.23
N PRO A 173 11.77 1.07 25.90
CA PRO A 173 11.30 -0.30 26.10
C PRO A 173 11.13 -1.09 24.81
N VAL A 174 10.58 -0.46 23.77
CA VAL A 174 10.34 -1.11 22.48
C VAL A 174 11.66 -1.39 21.76
N LEU A 175 12.58 -0.43 21.72
CA LEU A 175 13.91 -0.61 21.13
C LEU A 175 14.70 -1.72 21.84
N LYS A 176 14.62 -1.80 23.17
CA LYS A 176 15.22 -2.90 23.94
C LYS A 176 14.63 -4.26 23.57
N ARG A 177 13.31 -4.34 23.42
CA ARG A 177 12.64 -5.58 22.97
C ARG A 177 12.98 -5.93 21.54
N MET A 178 13.37 -4.96 20.72
CA MET A 178 13.85 -5.18 19.37
C MET A 178 15.31 -5.66 19.28
N GLY A 179 15.98 -5.87 20.42
CA GLY A 179 17.35 -6.39 20.47
C GLY A 179 18.43 -5.32 20.64
N VAL A 180 18.06 -4.06 20.87
CA VAL A 180 19.03 -3.01 21.19
C VAL A 180 19.43 -3.10 22.67
N HIS A 181 20.57 -3.74 22.94
CA HIS A 181 21.10 -3.88 24.30
C HIS A 181 21.42 -2.52 24.95
N LYS A 182 21.38 -2.45 26.29
CA LYS A 182 21.64 -1.21 27.06
C LYS A 182 23.00 -0.58 26.76
N ASP A 183 24.01 -1.42 26.57
CA ASP A 183 25.39 -1.00 26.31
C ASP A 183 25.67 -0.80 24.81
N SER A 184 24.64 -0.97 23.97
CA SER A 184 24.79 -0.79 22.53
C SER A 184 24.97 0.69 22.19
N PRO A 185 25.95 1.04 21.34
CA PRO A 185 26.11 2.41 20.86
C PRO A 185 24.90 2.89 20.01
N MET A 186 24.03 1.97 19.58
CA MET A 186 22.84 2.28 18.79
C MET A 186 21.67 2.83 19.61
N LEU A 187 21.62 2.59 20.93
CA LEU A 187 20.42 2.89 21.73
C LEU A 187 20.08 4.38 21.74
N MET A 188 21.07 5.23 22.03
CA MET A 188 20.83 6.67 22.13
C MET A 188 20.47 7.30 20.77
N PRO A 189 21.19 7.03 19.66
CA PRO A 189 20.78 7.52 18.35
C PRO A 189 19.42 6.99 17.90
N ALA A 190 19.10 5.71 18.16
CA ALA A 190 17.83 5.10 17.76
C ALA A 190 16.65 5.72 18.51
N GLN A 191 16.80 5.93 19.83
CA GLN A 191 15.78 6.58 20.65
C GLN A 191 15.55 8.02 20.21
N ARG A 192 16.61 8.79 19.98
CA ARG A 192 16.49 10.18 19.49
C ARG A 192 15.79 10.23 18.15
N TYR A 193 16.19 9.38 17.20
CA TYR A 193 15.53 9.29 15.90
C TYR A 193 14.06 8.94 16.04
N LEU A 194 13.73 7.88 16.79
CA LEU A 194 12.37 7.39 16.94
C LEU A 194 11.45 8.44 17.57
N VAL A 195 11.90 9.11 18.63
CA VAL A 195 11.16 10.19 19.30
C VAL A 195 10.90 11.35 18.33
N LEU A 196 11.93 11.85 17.66
CA LEU A 196 11.77 12.96 16.71
C LEU A 196 10.90 12.57 15.52
N ARG A 197 11.14 11.40 14.92
CA ARG A 197 10.37 10.87 13.79
C ARG A 197 8.89 10.68 14.14
N SER A 198 8.58 10.34 15.39
CA SER A 198 7.20 10.15 15.87
C SER A 198 6.38 11.43 15.84
N LEU A 199 7.00 12.62 15.90
CA LEU A 199 6.31 13.91 15.77
C LEU A 199 5.69 14.11 14.38
N GLY A 200 6.16 13.36 13.38
CA GLY A 200 5.59 13.32 12.04
C GLY A 200 4.41 12.34 11.88
N ALA A 201 4.12 11.48 12.87
CA ALA A 201 3.01 10.52 12.76
C ALA A 201 1.63 11.15 12.51
N PRO A 202 1.26 12.31 13.12
CA PRO A 202 -0.01 12.97 12.86
C PRO A 202 -0.12 13.42 11.40
N ALA A 203 0.95 14.00 10.86
CA ALA A 203 1.01 14.40 9.46
C ALA A 203 0.90 13.19 8.52
N VAL A 204 1.64 12.10 8.79
CA VAL A 204 1.60 10.88 7.96
C VAL A 204 0.17 10.30 7.90
N LEU A 205 -0.50 10.12 9.04
CA LEU A 205 -1.85 9.56 9.06
C LEU A 205 -2.88 10.50 8.44
N LEU A 206 -2.77 11.81 8.70
CA LEU A 206 -3.64 12.81 8.08
C LEU A 206 -3.49 12.84 6.56
N THR A 207 -2.24 12.81 6.06
CA THR A 207 -1.92 12.72 4.63
C THR A 207 -2.55 11.48 4.00
N LEU A 208 -2.42 10.31 4.63
CA LEU A 208 -2.99 9.06 4.13
C LEU A 208 -4.53 9.08 4.08
N ALA A 209 -5.17 9.73 5.05
CA ALA A 209 -6.62 9.96 5.01
C ALA A 209 -7.00 10.84 3.82
N MET A 210 -6.34 12.00 3.64
CA MET A 210 -6.58 12.89 2.51
C MET A 210 -6.32 12.21 1.16
N GLN A 211 -5.27 11.39 1.05
CA GLN A 211 -5.03 10.57 -0.14
C GLN A 211 -6.14 9.53 -0.38
N GLY A 212 -6.75 9.00 0.68
CA GLY A 212 -7.95 8.17 0.58
C GLY A 212 -9.14 8.95 0.02
N VAL A 213 -9.35 10.18 0.51
CA VAL A 213 -10.40 11.08 0.00
C VAL A 213 -10.19 11.38 -1.49
N PHE A 214 -8.99 11.86 -1.86
CA PHE A 214 -8.64 12.16 -3.25
C PHE A 214 -8.80 10.95 -4.18
N ARG A 215 -8.40 9.75 -3.73
CA ARG A 215 -8.64 8.50 -4.49
C ARG A 215 -10.11 8.16 -4.62
N GLY A 216 -10.91 8.36 -3.56
CA GLY A 216 -12.36 8.14 -3.59
C GLY A 216 -13.06 9.00 -4.64
N ILE A 217 -12.68 10.28 -4.74
CA ILE A 217 -13.17 11.22 -5.77
C ILE A 217 -12.47 11.09 -7.14
N LYS A 218 -11.61 10.08 -7.30
CA LYS A 218 -10.84 9.75 -8.53
C LYS A 218 -9.79 10.79 -8.96
N ASP A 219 -9.34 11.67 -8.07
CA ASP A 219 -8.16 12.53 -8.29
C ASP A 219 -6.88 11.84 -7.76
N THR A 220 -6.15 11.18 -8.65
CA THR A 220 -4.87 10.53 -8.32
C THR A 220 -3.65 11.44 -8.56
N ARG A 221 -3.83 12.58 -9.24
CA ARG A 221 -2.73 13.48 -9.62
C ARG A 221 -2.33 14.40 -8.48
N THR A 222 -3.31 14.92 -7.74
CA THR A 222 -3.06 15.82 -6.61
C THR A 222 -2.24 15.13 -5.50
N PRO A 223 -2.59 13.90 -5.06
CA PRO A 223 -1.76 13.09 -4.18
C PRO A 223 -0.32 12.93 -4.64
N LEU A 224 -0.11 12.52 -5.90
CA LEU A 224 1.21 12.24 -6.44
C LEU A 224 2.08 13.51 -6.48
N PHE A 225 1.52 14.64 -6.91
CA PHE A 225 2.24 15.90 -6.91
C PHE A 225 2.68 16.31 -5.50
N ALA A 226 1.80 16.16 -4.49
CA ALA A 226 2.13 16.50 -3.12
C ALA A 226 3.21 15.58 -2.53
N THR A 227 3.14 14.29 -2.83
CA THR A 227 4.18 13.31 -2.48
C THR A 227 5.54 13.75 -3.03
N VAL A 228 5.63 14.03 -4.33
CA VAL A 228 6.89 14.44 -4.97
C VAL A 228 7.44 15.73 -4.35
N VAL A 229 6.58 16.72 -4.06
CA VAL A 229 7.02 17.96 -3.37
C VAL A 229 7.54 17.66 -1.97
N GLY A 230 6.87 16.78 -1.21
CA GLY A 230 7.31 16.33 0.11
C GLY A 230 8.68 15.64 0.04
N ASP A 231 8.83 14.66 -0.85
CA ASP A 231 10.06 13.90 -1.04
C ASP A 231 11.22 14.78 -1.47
N VAL A 232 11.02 15.69 -2.43
CA VAL A 232 12.03 16.67 -2.84
C VAL A 232 12.42 17.58 -1.68
N THR A 233 11.44 18.01 -0.88
CA THR A 233 11.72 18.79 0.34
C THR A 233 12.59 17.99 1.31
N ASN A 234 12.32 16.70 1.49
CA ASN A 234 13.12 15.83 2.35
C ASN A 234 14.57 15.71 1.84
N ILE A 235 14.74 15.40 0.55
CA ILE A 235 16.05 15.23 -0.11
C ILE A 235 16.90 16.50 0.00
N ILE A 236 16.27 17.68 -0.03
CA ILE A 236 16.97 18.97 0.14
C ILE A 236 17.31 19.23 1.61
N LEU A 237 16.39 18.98 2.54
CA LEU A 237 16.58 19.27 3.96
C LEU A 237 17.56 18.32 4.65
N ASP A 238 17.63 17.06 4.22
CA ASP A 238 18.53 16.05 4.78
C ASP A 238 19.99 16.51 4.82
N PRO A 239 20.66 16.85 3.70
CA PRO A 239 22.05 17.26 3.74
C PRO A 239 22.26 18.57 4.52
N ILE A 240 21.27 19.47 4.54
CA ILE A 240 21.33 20.72 5.31
C ILE A 240 21.36 20.40 6.81
N PHE A 241 20.42 19.62 7.32
CA PHE A 241 20.35 19.33 8.75
C PHE A 241 21.42 18.34 9.21
N ILE A 242 21.75 17.35 8.38
CA ILE A 242 22.74 16.32 8.70
C ILE A 242 24.15 16.91 8.66
N PHE A 243 24.55 17.56 7.56
CA PHE A 243 25.96 17.96 7.35
C PHE A 243 26.24 19.43 7.65
N VAL A 244 25.32 20.35 7.32
CA VAL A 244 25.54 21.80 7.56
C VAL A 244 25.30 22.14 9.03
N PHE A 245 24.14 21.78 9.58
CA PHE A 245 23.82 22.03 10.99
C PHE A 245 24.38 20.99 11.95
N ARG A 246 24.92 19.87 11.42
CA ARG A 246 25.56 18.80 12.20
C ARG A 246 24.64 18.20 13.27
N TRP A 247 23.34 18.08 12.97
CA TRP A 247 22.37 17.44 13.87
C TRP A 247 22.39 15.91 13.78
N ASN A 248 23.27 15.35 12.94
CA ASN A 248 23.43 13.91 12.71
C ASN A 248 22.06 13.27 12.42
N VAL A 249 21.80 12.12 13.02
CA VAL A 249 20.55 11.36 12.91
C VAL A 249 19.30 12.16 13.29
N SER A 250 19.43 13.13 14.22
CA SER A 250 18.31 14.00 14.59
C SER A 250 17.90 14.92 13.43
N GLY A 251 18.87 15.33 12.62
CA GLY A 251 18.63 16.14 11.42
C GLY A 251 17.77 15.40 10.41
N ALA A 252 18.08 14.14 10.11
CA ALA A 252 17.29 13.30 9.21
C ALA A 252 15.84 13.11 9.71
N ALA A 253 15.66 12.87 11.01
CA ALA A 253 14.32 12.73 11.59
C ALA A 253 13.49 14.02 11.41
N ILE A 254 14.08 15.18 11.71
CA ILE A 254 13.41 16.49 11.60
C ILE A 254 13.12 16.84 10.15
N ALA A 255 14.06 16.62 9.22
CA ALA A 255 13.86 16.83 7.79
C ALA A 255 12.63 16.04 7.30
N HIS A 256 12.53 14.77 7.69
CA HIS A 256 11.39 13.94 7.36
C HIS A 256 10.09 14.40 8.05
N VAL A 257 10.14 14.92 9.28
CA VAL A 257 8.94 15.48 9.93
C VAL A 257 8.46 16.72 9.17
N ILE A 258 9.37 17.63 8.80
CA ILE A 258 9.02 18.85 8.06
C ILE A 258 8.44 18.50 6.69
N SER A 259 9.05 17.57 5.94
CA SER A 259 8.54 17.16 4.63
C SER A 259 7.12 16.58 4.70
N GLN A 260 6.83 15.76 5.72
CA GLN A 260 5.51 15.21 5.95
C GLN A 260 4.46 16.29 6.26
N TYR A 261 4.81 17.31 7.04
CA TYR A 261 3.90 18.44 7.29
C TYR A 261 3.70 19.31 6.04
N VAL A 262 4.75 19.55 5.24
CA VAL A 262 4.62 20.26 3.95
C VAL A 262 3.66 19.53 3.02
N MET A 263 3.83 18.22 2.87
CA MET A 263 2.94 17.36 2.09
C MET A 263 1.50 17.42 2.62
N SER A 264 1.32 17.28 3.94
CA SER A 264 0.01 17.30 4.59
C SER A 264 -0.71 18.64 4.38
N LEU A 265 -0.01 19.76 4.56
CA LEU A 265 -0.57 21.11 4.36
C LEU A 265 -0.95 21.36 2.91
N LEU A 266 -0.14 20.90 1.96
CA LEU A 266 -0.43 21.05 0.52
C LEU A 266 -1.70 20.27 0.13
N LEU A 267 -1.83 19.03 0.60
CA LEU A 267 -3.03 18.22 0.39
C LEU A 267 -4.25 18.84 1.06
N LEU A 268 -4.11 19.33 2.28
CA LEU A 268 -5.19 20.01 3.00
C LEU A 268 -5.66 21.25 2.23
N TRP A 269 -4.72 22.07 1.77
CA TRP A 269 -5.02 23.26 0.98
C TRP A 269 -5.78 22.93 -0.31
N LYS A 270 -5.36 21.89 -1.03
CA LYS A 270 -6.06 21.41 -2.22
C LYS A 270 -7.42 20.81 -1.88
N LEU A 271 -7.54 20.12 -0.75
CA LEU A 271 -8.79 19.49 -0.34
C LEU A 271 -9.85 20.53 0.02
N VAL A 272 -9.48 21.57 0.78
CA VAL A 272 -10.36 22.70 1.14
C VAL A 272 -10.92 23.43 -0.10
N GLN A 273 -10.20 23.37 -1.22
CA GLN A 273 -10.64 23.95 -2.49
C GLN A 273 -11.63 23.05 -3.25
N GLN A 274 -11.56 21.73 -3.08
CA GLN A 274 -12.37 20.75 -3.83
C GLN A 274 -13.56 20.20 -3.04
N VAL A 275 -13.47 20.17 -1.71
CA VAL A 275 -14.43 19.52 -0.79
C VAL A 275 -14.86 20.52 0.28
N ASP A 276 -16.16 20.56 0.57
CA ASP A 276 -16.69 21.31 1.71
C ASP A 276 -16.39 20.53 3.00
N ILE A 277 -15.65 21.17 3.90
CA ILE A 277 -15.32 20.60 5.21
C ILE A 277 -16.48 20.92 6.15
N LEU A 278 -17.42 19.99 6.29
CA LEU A 278 -18.52 20.11 7.24
C LEU A 278 -18.09 19.73 8.66
N PRO A 279 -18.79 20.23 9.71
CA PRO A 279 -18.52 19.84 11.09
C PRO A 279 -18.64 18.32 11.28
N PRO A 280 -17.76 17.73 12.10
CA PRO A 280 -17.62 16.27 12.20
C PRO A 280 -18.84 15.65 12.89
N THR A 281 -19.55 14.75 12.20
CA THR A 281 -20.54 13.85 12.80
C THR A 281 -19.90 12.48 12.99
N ILE A 282 -19.74 12.05 14.24
CA ILE A 282 -19.12 10.75 14.60
C ILE A 282 -20.00 9.57 14.14
N SER A 283 -21.29 9.82 13.90
CA SER A 283 -22.32 8.84 13.56
C SER A 283 -22.30 8.37 12.08
N ASP A 284 -21.60 9.07 11.19
CA ASP A 284 -21.60 8.76 9.74
C ASP A 284 -20.53 7.72 9.34
N LEU A 285 -19.61 7.40 10.25
CA LEU A 285 -18.65 6.33 10.05
C LEU A 285 -19.37 4.98 10.23
N GLN A 286 -19.81 4.36 9.15
CA GLN A 286 -20.27 2.95 9.12
C GLN A 286 -19.11 1.95 9.38
N LEU A 287 -18.31 2.20 10.42
CA LEU A 287 -17.13 1.46 10.87
C LEU A 287 -17.42 -0.03 10.98
N GLY A 288 -18.59 -0.41 11.49
CA GLY A 288 -18.95 -1.81 11.74
C GLY A 288 -19.05 -2.69 10.48
N ARG A 289 -19.53 -2.13 9.35
CA ARG A 289 -19.72 -2.90 8.10
C ARG A 289 -18.38 -3.13 7.38
N PHE A 290 -17.48 -2.14 7.40
CA PHE A 290 -16.15 -2.23 6.81
C PHE A 290 -15.12 -2.94 7.68
N LEU A 291 -15.22 -2.85 9.01
CA LEU A 291 -14.36 -3.59 9.94
C LEU A 291 -14.41 -5.11 9.67
N LYS A 292 -15.54 -5.68 9.25
CA LYS A 292 -15.63 -7.14 9.04
C LYS A 292 -14.75 -7.65 7.88
N SER A 293 -14.68 -6.91 6.77
CA SER A 293 -13.83 -7.28 5.61
C SER A 293 -12.42 -6.67 5.71
N GLY A 294 -12.31 -5.44 6.23
CA GLY A 294 -11.04 -4.76 6.46
C GLY A 294 -10.20 -5.43 7.55
N PHE A 295 -10.80 -6.08 8.54
CA PHE A 295 -10.07 -6.80 9.58
C PHE A 295 -9.25 -7.98 9.04
N LEU A 296 -9.76 -8.70 8.04
CA LEU A 296 -9.00 -9.80 7.42
C LEU A 296 -7.75 -9.27 6.71
N LEU A 297 -7.89 -8.16 5.97
CA LEU A 297 -6.76 -7.52 5.31
C LEU A 297 -5.79 -6.86 6.30
N LEU A 298 -6.29 -6.31 7.41
CA LEU A 298 -5.45 -5.82 8.50
C LEU A 298 -4.61 -6.96 9.10
N MET A 299 -5.23 -8.11 9.38
CA MET A 299 -4.53 -9.28 9.89
C MET A 299 -3.47 -9.79 8.92
N ARG A 300 -3.75 -9.78 7.61
CA ARG A 300 -2.76 -10.05 6.56
C ARG A 300 -1.56 -9.11 6.65
N VAL A 301 -1.81 -7.81 6.73
CA VAL A 301 -0.76 -6.79 6.80
C VAL A 301 0.08 -7.00 8.05
N ILE A 302 -0.54 -7.15 9.23
CA ILE A 302 0.15 -7.38 10.51
C ILE A 302 1.01 -8.65 10.44
N ALA A 303 0.46 -9.76 9.92
CA ALA A 303 1.20 -11.01 9.79
C ALA A 303 2.47 -10.83 8.95
N SER A 304 2.35 -10.18 7.78
CA SER A 304 3.50 -9.92 6.90
C SER A 304 4.55 -8.99 7.51
N THR A 305 4.13 -8.01 8.31
CA THR A 305 5.05 -7.00 8.85
C THR A 305 5.79 -7.51 10.08
N ILE A 306 5.18 -8.40 10.87
CA ILE A 306 5.85 -9.06 11.99
C ILE A 306 7.07 -9.85 11.50
N VAL A 307 6.97 -10.55 10.36
CA VAL A 307 8.10 -11.31 9.79
C VAL A 307 9.30 -10.39 9.51
N VAL A 308 9.06 -9.28 8.81
CA VAL A 308 10.12 -8.31 8.46
C VAL A 308 10.67 -7.59 9.70
N THR A 309 9.79 -7.26 10.66
CA THR A 309 10.19 -6.60 11.91
C THR A 309 11.04 -7.51 12.80
N LEU A 310 10.70 -8.80 12.89
CA LEU A 310 11.53 -9.79 13.59
C LEU A 310 12.86 -10.01 12.87
N ALA A 311 12.90 -9.96 11.53
CA ALA A 311 14.14 -10.05 10.78
C ALA A 311 15.07 -8.87 11.11
N ALA A 312 14.53 -7.65 11.18
CA ALA A 312 15.27 -6.47 11.64
C ALA A 312 15.76 -6.62 13.10
N SER A 313 14.94 -7.20 13.97
CA SER A 313 15.30 -7.47 15.36
C SER A 313 16.49 -8.43 15.48
N LEU A 314 16.47 -9.52 14.70
CA LEU A 314 17.56 -10.49 14.67
C LEU A 314 18.82 -9.91 14.03
N ALA A 315 18.68 -9.06 13.00
CA ALA A 315 19.81 -8.35 12.43
C ALA A 315 20.45 -7.38 13.45
N THR A 316 19.64 -6.72 14.27
CA THR A 316 20.08 -5.86 15.39
C THR A 316 20.89 -6.66 16.42
N ALA A 317 20.47 -7.88 16.73
CA ALA A 317 21.19 -8.76 17.66
C ALA A 317 22.59 -9.17 17.17
N ASN A 318 22.87 -9.09 15.86
CA ASN A 318 24.19 -9.32 15.28
C ASN A 318 25.12 -8.09 15.35
N GLY A 319 24.64 -6.96 15.90
CA GLY A 319 25.41 -5.75 16.11
C GLY A 319 25.20 -4.66 15.04
N PRO A 320 25.83 -3.48 15.21
CA PRO A 320 25.56 -2.30 14.39
C PRO A 320 25.93 -2.48 12.91
N THR A 321 27.08 -3.07 12.61
CA THR A 321 27.54 -3.33 11.23
C THR A 321 26.56 -4.22 10.47
N ALA A 322 26.05 -5.28 11.10
CA ALA A 322 25.08 -6.19 10.49
C ALA A 322 23.72 -5.51 10.26
N MET A 323 23.22 -4.77 11.25
CA MET A 323 21.95 -4.06 11.11
C MET A 323 22.02 -2.92 10.07
N ALA A 324 23.16 -2.23 9.96
CA ALA A 324 23.38 -1.22 8.92
C ALA A 324 23.32 -1.82 7.52
N ALA A 325 24.02 -2.93 7.28
CA ALA A 325 23.97 -3.65 6.01
C ALA A 325 22.55 -4.18 5.71
N PHE A 326 21.88 -4.72 6.74
CA PHE A 326 20.51 -5.19 6.63
C PHE A 326 19.55 -4.07 6.23
N GLN A 327 19.68 -2.87 6.82
CA GLN A 327 18.82 -1.74 6.52
C GLN A 327 18.93 -1.30 5.05
N VAL A 328 20.14 -1.18 4.52
CA VAL A 328 20.36 -0.81 3.11
C VAL A 328 19.76 -1.85 2.18
N CYS A 329 20.07 -3.13 2.43
CA CYS A 329 19.60 -4.22 1.59
C CYS A 329 18.08 -4.38 1.66
N LEU A 330 17.49 -4.24 2.84
CA LEU A 330 16.03 -4.34 3.04
C LEU A 330 15.32 -3.17 2.36
N GLN A 331 15.86 -1.95 2.45
CA GLN A 331 15.27 -0.78 1.81
C GLN A 331 15.24 -0.94 0.28
N ILE A 332 16.34 -1.41 -0.32
CA ILE A 332 16.39 -1.69 -1.76
C ILE A 332 15.43 -2.81 -2.13
N TRP A 333 15.42 -3.89 -1.36
CA TRP A 333 14.55 -5.04 -1.57
C TRP A 333 13.06 -4.69 -1.50
N LEU A 334 12.66 -3.80 -0.59
CA LEU A 334 11.30 -3.28 -0.49
C LEU A 334 10.98 -2.28 -1.63
N ALA A 335 11.91 -1.38 -1.95
CA ALA A 335 11.71 -0.39 -3.01
C ALA A 335 11.48 -1.04 -4.38
N THR A 336 12.27 -2.06 -4.72
CA THR A 336 12.09 -2.78 -6.00
C THR A 336 10.82 -3.63 -6.01
N SER A 337 10.39 -4.11 -4.84
CA SER A 337 9.13 -4.84 -4.71
C SER A 337 7.90 -3.96 -4.97
N LEU A 338 7.98 -2.65 -4.73
CA LEU A 338 6.86 -1.73 -5.01
C LEU A 338 6.64 -1.46 -6.51
N LEU A 339 7.67 -1.68 -7.34
CA LEU A 339 7.49 -1.70 -8.80
C LEU A 339 6.57 -2.84 -9.24
N ALA A 340 6.62 -3.98 -8.56
CA ALA A 340 5.74 -5.13 -8.82
C ALA A 340 4.27 -4.82 -8.48
N ASP A 341 4.05 -3.92 -7.52
CA ASP A 341 2.71 -3.57 -7.06
C ASP A 341 1.93 -2.82 -8.15
N GLY A 342 2.60 -2.04 -9.02
CA GLY A 342 1.97 -1.47 -10.21
C GLY A 342 1.38 -2.52 -11.15
N LEU A 343 2.11 -3.63 -11.36
CA LEU A 343 1.63 -4.76 -12.16
C LEU A 343 0.50 -5.52 -11.44
N ALA A 344 0.57 -5.64 -10.12
CA ALA A 344 -0.49 -6.22 -9.31
C ALA A 344 -1.79 -5.40 -9.37
N VAL A 345 -1.70 -4.07 -9.33
CA VAL A 345 -2.84 -3.13 -9.46
C VAL A 345 -3.50 -3.27 -10.84
N ALA A 346 -2.71 -3.36 -11.91
CA ALA A 346 -3.24 -3.60 -13.26
C ALA A 346 -4.00 -4.93 -13.35
N GLY A 347 -3.39 -6.02 -12.84
CA GLY A 347 -4.03 -7.32 -12.78
C GLY A 347 -5.32 -7.30 -11.97
N GLN A 348 -5.31 -6.67 -10.80
CA GLN A 348 -6.49 -6.51 -9.94
C GLN A 348 -7.64 -5.82 -10.66
N ALA A 349 -7.38 -4.70 -11.35
CA ALA A 349 -8.41 -3.92 -12.02
C ALA A 349 -9.06 -4.67 -13.18
N ILE A 350 -8.24 -5.26 -14.07
CA ILE A 350 -8.72 -5.97 -15.26
C ILE A 350 -9.47 -7.25 -14.85
N ILE A 351 -8.93 -8.02 -13.89
CA ILE A 351 -9.55 -9.25 -13.39
C ILE A 351 -10.87 -8.95 -12.68
N ALA A 352 -10.93 -7.90 -11.84
CA ALA A 352 -12.18 -7.51 -11.18
C ALA A 352 -13.28 -7.17 -12.21
N SER A 353 -12.93 -6.42 -13.27
CA SER A 353 -13.89 -6.13 -14.35
C SER A 353 -14.29 -7.38 -15.14
N ALA A 354 -13.37 -8.32 -15.37
CA ALA A 354 -13.66 -9.54 -16.11
C ALA A 354 -14.59 -10.47 -15.30
N PHE A 355 -14.36 -10.63 -13.99
CA PHE A 355 -15.27 -11.35 -13.11
C PHE A 355 -16.65 -10.70 -13.03
N ALA A 356 -16.73 -9.37 -12.97
CA ALA A 356 -18.02 -8.66 -12.97
C ALA A 356 -18.84 -8.86 -14.25
N LYS A 357 -18.18 -9.16 -15.38
CA LYS A 357 -18.80 -9.46 -16.68
C LYS A 357 -18.94 -10.97 -16.94
N GLU A 358 -18.58 -11.82 -15.97
CA GLU A 358 -18.51 -13.28 -16.11
C GLU A 358 -17.63 -13.77 -17.28
N ASP A 359 -16.65 -12.95 -17.69
CA ASP A 359 -15.69 -13.29 -18.75
C ASP A 359 -14.51 -14.07 -18.15
N PHE A 360 -14.72 -15.38 -18.01
CA PHE A 360 -13.73 -16.29 -17.44
C PHE A 360 -12.50 -16.49 -18.33
N ASP A 361 -12.64 -16.36 -19.65
CA ASP A 361 -11.51 -16.47 -20.58
C ASP A 361 -10.58 -15.26 -20.45
N LYS A 362 -11.13 -14.03 -20.43
CA LYS A 362 -10.33 -12.81 -20.16
C LYS A 362 -9.69 -12.86 -18.77
N THR A 363 -10.38 -13.41 -17.77
CA THR A 363 -9.85 -13.59 -16.41
C THR A 363 -8.59 -14.48 -16.41
N VAL A 364 -8.64 -15.61 -17.10
CA VAL A 364 -7.52 -16.55 -17.21
C VAL A 364 -6.37 -15.95 -17.99
N ASP A 365 -6.67 -15.31 -19.13
CA ASP A 365 -5.66 -14.69 -19.97
C ASP A 365 -4.93 -13.56 -19.25
N THR A 366 -5.68 -12.70 -18.56
CA THR A 366 -5.11 -11.62 -17.76
C THR A 366 -4.22 -12.19 -16.65
N SER A 367 -4.72 -13.18 -15.89
CA SER A 367 -3.95 -13.81 -14.81
C SER A 367 -2.62 -14.40 -15.32
N ALA A 368 -2.66 -15.12 -16.45
CA ALA A 368 -1.46 -15.71 -17.04
C ALA A 368 -0.47 -14.63 -17.51
N ARG A 369 -0.93 -13.58 -18.18
CA ARG A 369 -0.07 -12.53 -18.73
C ARG A 369 0.57 -11.67 -17.65
N VAL A 370 -0.20 -11.24 -16.65
CA VAL A 370 0.33 -10.45 -15.54
C VAL A 370 1.40 -11.26 -14.78
N LEU A 371 1.21 -12.58 -14.58
CA LEU A 371 2.24 -13.44 -13.99
C LEU A 371 3.48 -13.58 -14.89
N GLN A 372 3.31 -13.71 -16.21
CA GLN A 372 4.43 -13.77 -17.15
C GLN A 372 5.23 -12.46 -17.17
N HIS A 373 4.56 -11.31 -17.24
CA HIS A 373 5.20 -10.00 -17.08
C HIS A 373 5.89 -9.87 -15.72
N GLY A 374 5.31 -10.46 -14.67
CA GLY A 374 5.92 -10.53 -13.34
C GLY A 374 7.23 -11.30 -13.32
N VAL A 375 7.31 -12.45 -14.00
CA VAL A 375 8.58 -13.19 -14.15
C VAL A 375 9.60 -12.35 -14.92
N VAL A 376 9.21 -11.73 -16.03
CA VAL A 376 10.10 -10.88 -16.84
C VAL A 376 10.63 -9.72 -16.00
N LEU A 377 9.76 -9.02 -15.28
CA LEU A 377 10.13 -7.92 -14.39
C LEU A 377 11.07 -8.40 -13.27
N GLY A 378 10.75 -9.52 -12.62
CA GLY A 378 11.58 -10.05 -11.53
C GLY A 378 12.96 -10.50 -11.99
N VAL A 379 13.08 -11.11 -13.17
CA VAL A 379 14.37 -11.47 -13.77
C VAL A 379 15.14 -10.21 -14.19
N ALA A 380 14.48 -9.22 -14.79
CA ALA A 380 15.11 -7.94 -15.12
C ALA A 380 15.65 -7.24 -13.87
N LEU A 381 14.86 -7.18 -12.80
CA LEU A 381 15.27 -6.63 -11.51
C LEU A 381 16.45 -7.42 -10.92
N ALA A 382 16.46 -8.75 -11.00
CA ALA A 382 17.59 -9.55 -10.55
C ALA A 382 18.89 -9.21 -11.31
N ILE A 383 18.81 -9.07 -12.64
CA ILE A 383 19.95 -8.72 -13.51
C ILE A 383 20.46 -7.31 -13.22
N ILE A 384 19.58 -6.35 -12.93
CA ILE A 384 19.95 -4.96 -12.63
C ILE A 384 20.52 -4.84 -11.23
N LEU A 385 19.86 -5.43 -10.23
CA LEU A 385 20.23 -5.27 -8.82
C LEU A 385 21.51 -6.00 -8.44
N TYR A 386 21.82 -7.13 -9.07
CA TYR A 386 23.04 -7.87 -8.74
C TYR A 386 24.30 -7.01 -8.93
N PRO A 387 24.63 -6.49 -10.14
CA PRO A 387 25.74 -5.57 -10.30
C PRO A 387 25.47 -4.22 -9.63
N GLY A 388 24.22 -3.73 -9.66
CA GLY A 388 23.84 -2.44 -9.11
C GLY A 388 24.17 -2.31 -7.61
N LEU A 389 23.85 -3.32 -6.80
CA LEU A 389 24.15 -3.31 -5.38
C LEU A 389 25.59 -3.74 -5.08
N TYR A 390 26.16 -4.66 -5.87
CA TYR A 390 27.54 -5.10 -5.70
C TYR A 390 28.55 -3.94 -5.84
N PHE A 391 28.35 -3.08 -6.83
CA PHE A 391 29.19 -1.88 -7.04
C PHE A 391 28.62 -0.62 -6.35
N GLY A 392 27.30 -0.47 -6.33
CA GLY A 392 26.62 0.72 -5.81
C GLY A 392 26.49 0.78 -4.29
N GLY A 393 26.85 -0.25 -3.53
CA GLY A 393 26.84 -0.23 -2.06
C GLY A 393 27.63 0.94 -1.45
N ILE A 394 28.66 1.44 -2.16
CA ILE A 394 29.49 2.58 -1.78
C ILE A 394 28.66 3.89 -1.69
N LEU A 395 27.55 3.99 -2.42
CA LEU A 395 26.65 5.14 -2.33
C LEU A 395 26.01 5.25 -0.94
N PHE A 396 25.86 4.14 -0.22
CA PHE A 396 25.22 4.12 1.08
C PHE A 396 26.20 4.28 2.23
N THR A 397 27.43 3.76 2.10
CA THR A 397 28.39 3.78 3.20
C THR A 397 29.84 3.65 2.71
N LYS A 398 30.76 4.21 3.49
CA LYS A 398 32.21 4.08 3.29
C LYS A 398 32.86 3.06 4.22
N ASP A 399 32.09 2.41 5.09
CA ASP A 399 32.59 1.40 6.02
C ASP A 399 32.77 0.06 5.30
N GLU A 400 34.01 -0.42 5.22
CA GLU A 400 34.32 -1.66 4.49
C GLU A 400 33.67 -2.90 5.10
N ASN A 401 33.46 -2.95 6.42
CA ASN A 401 32.79 -4.08 7.07
C ASN A 401 31.31 -4.13 6.69
N VAL A 402 30.66 -2.96 6.63
CA VAL A 402 29.26 -2.87 6.15
C VAL A 402 29.18 -3.23 4.68
N LEU A 403 30.10 -2.75 3.84
CA LEU A 403 30.15 -3.07 2.41
C LEU A 403 30.33 -4.57 2.16
N GLN A 404 31.19 -5.25 2.94
CA GLN A 404 31.35 -6.71 2.86
C GLN A 404 30.04 -7.44 3.16
N LEU A 405 29.31 -7.03 4.19
CA LEU A 405 28.00 -7.61 4.53
C LEU A 405 26.93 -7.29 3.46
N ILE A 406 26.93 -6.08 2.89
CA ILE A 406 26.04 -5.74 1.76
C ILE A 406 26.34 -6.67 0.57
N ARG A 407 27.61 -6.86 0.20
CA ARG A 407 28.01 -7.76 -0.90
C ARG A 407 27.57 -9.20 -0.64
N LEU A 408 27.59 -9.65 0.62
CA LEU A 408 27.07 -10.97 1.02
C LEU A 408 25.55 -11.08 0.85
N CYS A 409 24.81 -9.98 1.02
CA CYS A 409 23.36 -9.92 0.83
C CYS A 409 22.93 -9.86 -0.63
N VAL A 410 23.78 -9.38 -1.55
CA VAL A 410 23.46 -9.16 -2.97
C VAL A 410 22.74 -10.35 -3.62
N PRO A 411 23.21 -11.61 -3.50
CA PRO A 411 22.54 -12.74 -4.12
C PRO A 411 21.11 -12.92 -3.60
N PHE A 412 20.88 -12.71 -2.30
CA PHE A 412 19.54 -12.82 -1.71
C PHE A 412 18.63 -11.69 -2.19
N VAL A 413 19.12 -10.45 -2.19
CA VAL A 413 18.34 -9.29 -2.66
C VAL A 413 17.97 -9.44 -4.13
N ALA A 414 18.91 -9.83 -4.99
CA ALA A 414 18.71 -9.92 -6.44
C ALA A 414 17.94 -11.20 -6.85
N LEU A 415 18.38 -12.38 -6.40
CA LEU A 415 17.79 -13.65 -6.84
C LEU A 415 16.41 -13.93 -6.23
N SER A 416 16.02 -13.22 -5.15
CA SER A 416 14.66 -13.30 -4.63
C SER A 416 13.64 -12.47 -5.43
N GLN A 417 14.08 -11.54 -6.30
CA GLN A 417 13.16 -10.65 -7.02
C GLN A 417 12.09 -11.36 -7.87
N PRO A 418 12.39 -12.45 -8.62
CA PRO A 418 11.35 -13.20 -9.32
C PRO A 418 10.24 -13.71 -8.39
N PHE A 419 10.60 -14.20 -7.19
CA PHE A 419 9.64 -14.66 -6.20
C PHE A 419 8.90 -13.48 -5.55
N ASN A 420 9.60 -12.38 -5.27
CA ASN A 420 8.97 -11.17 -4.74
C ASN A 420 7.88 -10.68 -5.70
N VAL A 421 8.25 -10.43 -6.97
CA VAL A 421 7.31 -9.88 -7.95
C VAL A 421 6.10 -10.78 -8.12
N LEU A 422 6.32 -12.11 -8.22
CA LEU A 422 5.21 -13.06 -8.30
C LEU A 422 4.32 -13.03 -7.06
N ALA A 423 4.90 -12.93 -5.86
CA ALA A 423 4.12 -12.83 -4.62
C ALA A 423 3.18 -11.61 -4.62
N PHE A 424 3.64 -10.45 -5.07
CA PHE A 424 2.80 -9.25 -5.20
C PHE A 424 1.75 -9.40 -6.31
N VAL A 425 2.14 -9.92 -7.48
CA VAL A 425 1.21 -10.15 -8.59
C VAL A 425 0.09 -11.12 -8.20
N PHE A 426 0.42 -12.22 -7.50
CA PHE A 426 -0.60 -13.15 -7.00
C PHE A 426 -1.57 -12.50 -6.03
N ASP A 427 -1.14 -11.54 -5.21
CA ASP A 427 -2.06 -10.79 -4.38
C ASP A 427 -3.00 -9.92 -5.20
N GLY A 428 -2.49 -9.21 -6.22
CA GLY A 428 -3.32 -8.45 -7.15
C GLY A 428 -4.36 -9.33 -7.86
N VAL A 429 -3.95 -10.52 -8.32
CA VAL A 429 -4.84 -11.51 -8.94
C VAL A 429 -5.92 -12.00 -7.96
N ASN A 430 -5.55 -12.33 -6.72
CA ASN A 430 -6.50 -12.76 -5.69
C ASN A 430 -7.46 -11.63 -5.28
N PHE A 431 -6.98 -10.39 -5.22
CA PHE A 431 -7.79 -9.22 -4.92
C PHE A 431 -8.76 -8.90 -6.06
N GLY A 432 -8.32 -9.03 -7.32
CA GLY A 432 -9.20 -8.91 -8.48
C GLY A 432 -10.33 -9.94 -8.44
N ALA A 433 -10.03 -11.16 -7.99
CA ALA A 433 -11.01 -12.23 -7.78
C ALA A 433 -11.83 -12.08 -6.47
N SER A 434 -11.65 -11.00 -5.70
CA SER A 434 -12.27 -10.76 -4.39
C SER A 434 -12.03 -11.86 -3.34
N ASP A 435 -10.93 -12.62 -3.45
CA ASP A 435 -10.58 -13.73 -2.55
C ASP A 435 -9.82 -13.26 -1.29
N PHE A 436 -10.36 -12.24 -0.61
CA PHE A 436 -9.71 -11.59 0.53
C PHE A 436 -9.50 -12.52 1.72
N ALA A 437 -10.43 -13.45 1.95
CA ALA A 437 -10.34 -14.42 3.02
C ALA A 437 -9.15 -15.38 2.82
N PHE A 438 -8.99 -15.92 1.59
CA PHE A 438 -7.83 -16.75 1.29
C PHE A 438 -6.53 -15.98 1.50
N SER A 439 -6.42 -14.76 0.93
CA SER A 439 -5.21 -13.94 1.04
C SER A 439 -4.82 -13.66 2.51
N ALA A 440 -5.81 -13.46 3.39
CA ALA A 440 -5.57 -13.28 4.82
C ALA A 440 -5.09 -14.55 5.52
N TYR A 441 -5.83 -15.66 5.39
CA TYR A 441 -5.48 -16.92 6.05
C TYR A 441 -4.16 -17.50 5.53
N SER A 442 -3.92 -17.42 4.22
CA SER A 442 -2.66 -17.87 3.62
C SER A 442 -1.49 -17.04 4.15
N MET A 443 -1.63 -15.72 4.30
CA MET A 443 -0.57 -14.88 4.84
C MET A 443 -0.25 -15.20 6.29
N ILE A 444 -1.25 -15.42 7.13
CA ILE A 444 -1.05 -15.81 8.54
C ILE A 444 -0.28 -17.13 8.61
N PHE A 445 -0.68 -18.12 7.81
CA PHE A 445 -0.02 -19.42 7.76
C PHE A 445 1.42 -19.32 7.24
N VAL A 446 1.64 -18.61 6.13
CA VAL A 446 2.97 -18.35 5.57
C VAL A 446 3.86 -17.61 6.58
N SER A 447 3.31 -16.62 7.29
CA SER A 447 4.05 -15.84 8.28
C SER A 447 4.44 -16.71 9.48
N PHE A 448 3.54 -17.59 9.96
CA PHE A 448 3.86 -18.52 11.03
C PHE A 448 5.04 -19.44 10.69
N ILE A 449 5.01 -20.07 9.51
CA ILE A 449 6.12 -20.90 9.03
C ILE A 449 7.39 -20.07 8.86
N SER A 450 7.28 -18.87 8.32
CA SER A 450 8.43 -18.00 8.07
C SER A 450 9.08 -17.51 9.35
N ILE A 451 8.31 -17.22 10.40
CA ILE A 451 8.83 -16.88 11.73
C ILE A 451 9.61 -18.06 12.31
N PHE A 452 9.09 -19.29 12.18
CA PHE A 452 9.81 -20.48 12.60
C PHE A 452 11.13 -20.68 11.82
N CYS A 453 11.10 -20.52 10.50
CA CYS A 453 12.30 -20.54 9.66
C CYS A 453 13.29 -19.43 10.07
N LEU A 454 12.79 -18.24 10.40
CA LEU A 454 13.60 -17.10 10.77
C LEU A 454 14.38 -17.36 12.06
N PHE A 455 13.74 -17.89 13.10
CA PHE A 455 14.44 -18.23 14.36
C PHE A 455 15.42 -19.40 14.19
N THR A 456 15.05 -20.44 13.44
CA THR A 456 15.90 -21.63 13.25
C THR A 456 17.11 -21.37 12.35
N LEU A 457 16.92 -20.65 11.24
CA LEU A 457 17.99 -20.31 10.30
C LEU A 457 18.90 -19.21 10.85
N SER A 458 18.38 -18.21 11.56
CA SER A 458 19.24 -17.21 12.20
C SER A 458 20.11 -17.80 13.32
N ALA A 459 19.60 -18.78 14.07
CA ALA A 459 20.38 -19.47 15.10
C ALA A 459 21.52 -20.33 14.51
N SER A 460 21.33 -20.90 13.31
CA SER A 460 22.29 -21.82 12.68
C SER A 460 23.25 -21.15 11.71
N LEU A 461 22.77 -20.22 10.90
CA LEU A 461 23.51 -19.54 9.82
C LEU A 461 23.76 -18.04 10.12
N GLY A 462 23.38 -17.56 11.31
CA GLY A 462 23.57 -16.17 11.72
C GLY A 462 22.87 -15.18 10.79
N PHE A 463 23.59 -14.13 10.40
CA PHE A 463 23.12 -13.07 9.52
C PHE A 463 22.60 -13.57 8.16
N ILE A 464 23.26 -14.56 7.55
CA ILE A 464 22.83 -15.15 6.27
C ILE A 464 21.48 -15.86 6.45
N GLY A 465 21.29 -16.53 7.59
CA GLY A 465 20.04 -17.22 7.93
C GLY A 465 18.81 -16.33 7.89
N ILE A 466 18.96 -15.04 8.24
CA ILE A 466 17.89 -14.04 8.16
C ILE A 466 17.44 -13.83 6.71
N TRP A 467 18.38 -13.69 5.78
CA TRP A 467 18.09 -13.49 4.36
C TRP A 467 17.54 -14.74 3.68
N VAL A 468 18.03 -15.92 4.06
CA VAL A 468 17.45 -17.20 3.63
C VAL A 468 15.98 -17.27 4.07
N ALA A 469 15.68 -16.95 5.33
CA ALA A 469 14.32 -16.97 5.85
C ALA A 469 13.39 -15.95 5.16
N LEU A 470 13.86 -14.73 4.87
CA LEU A 470 13.10 -13.74 4.10
C LEU A 470 12.84 -14.19 2.66
N THR A 471 13.81 -14.87 2.04
CA THR A 471 13.63 -15.47 0.72
C THR A 471 12.59 -16.60 0.79
N THR A 472 12.67 -17.47 1.80
CA THR A 472 11.67 -18.51 2.07
C THR A 472 10.28 -17.92 2.27
N PHE A 473 10.14 -16.80 2.99
CA PHE A 473 8.87 -16.11 3.18
C PHE A 473 8.21 -15.72 1.84
N MET A 474 8.97 -15.12 0.92
CA MET A 474 8.45 -14.72 -0.39
C MET A 474 8.19 -15.92 -1.31
N THR A 475 9.02 -16.96 -1.23
CA THR A 475 8.77 -18.22 -1.95
C THR A 475 7.50 -18.91 -1.47
N LEU A 476 7.26 -18.99 -0.15
CA LEU A 476 6.05 -19.57 0.42
C LEU A 476 4.80 -18.77 0.05
N ARG A 477 4.90 -17.42 0.03
CA ARG A 477 3.81 -16.54 -0.42
C ARG A 477 3.47 -16.78 -1.89
N THR A 478 4.48 -16.90 -2.75
CA THR A 478 4.32 -17.24 -4.17
C THR A 478 3.66 -18.60 -4.35
N LEU A 479 4.13 -19.61 -3.59
CA LEU A 479 3.59 -20.96 -3.65
C LEU A 479 2.12 -21.01 -3.21
N ALA A 480 1.74 -20.27 -2.16
CA ALA A 480 0.36 -20.19 -1.71
C ALA A 480 -0.57 -19.63 -2.80
N GLY A 481 -0.15 -18.54 -3.47
CA GLY A 481 -0.88 -17.97 -4.61
C GLY A 481 -1.01 -18.95 -5.78
N TYR A 482 0.10 -19.58 -6.16
CA TYR A 482 0.14 -20.59 -7.22
C TYR A 482 -0.78 -21.79 -6.92
N LEU A 483 -0.75 -22.33 -5.70
CA LEU A 483 -1.58 -23.46 -5.29
C LEU A 483 -3.07 -23.11 -5.28
N ARG A 484 -3.45 -21.89 -4.89
CA ARG A 484 -4.86 -21.45 -4.87
C ARG A 484 -5.48 -21.52 -6.26
N ILE A 485 -4.80 -20.96 -7.25
CA ILE A 485 -5.29 -20.93 -8.63
C ILE A 485 -5.13 -22.31 -9.28
N GLY A 486 -3.97 -22.97 -9.07
CA GLY A 486 -3.68 -24.30 -9.60
C GLY A 486 -4.60 -25.40 -9.08
N ALA A 487 -5.16 -25.25 -7.88
CA ALA A 487 -6.17 -26.17 -7.34
C ALA A 487 -7.59 -25.85 -7.85
N GLY A 488 -7.82 -24.70 -8.50
CA GLY A 488 -9.14 -24.27 -8.97
C GLY A 488 -10.17 -24.23 -7.84
N VAL A 489 -9.82 -23.67 -6.68
CA VAL A 489 -10.70 -23.57 -5.50
C VAL A 489 -11.15 -22.12 -5.31
N GLY A 490 -12.31 -21.92 -4.69
CA GLY A 490 -12.85 -20.58 -4.42
C GLY A 490 -13.39 -19.95 -5.71
N PRO A 491 -13.05 -18.68 -6.01
CA PRO A 491 -13.46 -18.01 -7.24
C PRO A 491 -12.99 -18.74 -8.51
N TRP A 492 -11.94 -19.55 -8.41
CA TRP A 492 -11.33 -20.28 -9.53
C TRP A 492 -11.98 -21.63 -9.86
N ARG A 493 -13.16 -21.95 -9.30
CA ARG A 493 -13.85 -23.23 -9.52
C ARG A 493 -14.16 -23.51 -10.99
N PHE A 494 -14.41 -22.47 -11.80
CA PHE A 494 -14.67 -22.58 -13.23
C PHE A 494 -13.52 -23.24 -14.02
N LEU A 495 -12.28 -23.16 -13.50
CA LEU A 495 -11.12 -23.84 -14.10
C LEU A 495 -11.23 -25.36 -14.07
N ARG A 496 -12.02 -25.93 -13.16
CA ARG A 496 -12.25 -27.38 -13.12
C ARG A 496 -13.28 -27.80 -14.15
N THR A 497 -14.28 -26.97 -14.41
CA THR A 497 -15.37 -27.25 -15.36
C THR A 497 -14.85 -27.34 -16.79
N ASN A 498 -13.93 -26.43 -17.17
CA ASN A 498 -13.31 -26.42 -18.51
C ASN A 498 -12.21 -27.48 -18.69
N ALA A 499 -11.78 -28.19 -17.64
CA ALA A 499 -10.76 -29.23 -17.73
C ALA A 499 -11.34 -30.61 -18.12
N PHE A 500 -12.66 -30.74 -18.20
CA PHE A 500 -13.38 -31.98 -18.53
C PHE A 500 -14.12 -31.93 -19.89
N THR A 501 -13.93 -30.85 -20.64
CA THR A 501 -14.30 -30.68 -22.06
C THR A 501 -13.03 -30.53 -22.87
#